data_AF-A0A963ZGJ1-F1
#
_entry.id   AF-A0A963ZGJ1-F1
#
_cell.length_a   1.000
_cell.length_b   1.000
_cell.length_c   1.000
_cell.angle_alpha   90.00
_cell.angle_beta   90.00
_cell.angle_gamma   90.00
#
_symmetry.space_group_name_H-M   'P 1'
#
loop_
_entity.id
_entity.type
_entity.pdbx_description
1 polymer ?
#
loop_
_entity_poly.entity_id
_entity_poly.type
_entity_poly.pdbx_seq_one_letter_code
_entity_poly.pdbx_strand_id
1 'polypeptide(L)'
;MLYSIPFSFPETYGGLAETDGIARFDGEHLTLEFQVRDSVFGVVKSEVKEITLPVEEIATVHYKRGRFSGRLSIRSHKIVQEIPVQKGGEFILSFKRRHRDEGEEFASILQLRVSEAKLRRLEGE
;
A
#
# COMPACT_ATOMS: atom_id res chain seq x y z
N MET A 1 -0.26 -13.12 -11.67
CA MET A 1 -1.61 -13.16 -11.08
C MET A 1 -1.99 -11.73 -10.79
N LEU A 2 -3.10 -11.20 -11.31
CA LEU A 2 -3.47 -9.81 -11.06
C LEU A 2 -4.49 -9.75 -9.92
N TYR A 3 -4.14 -9.10 -8.82
CA TYR A 3 -5.02 -8.86 -7.68
C TYR A 3 -5.13 -7.36 -7.42
N SER A 4 -6.34 -6.86 -7.20
CA SER A 4 -6.58 -5.44 -6.94
C SER A 4 -7.51 -5.21 -5.77
N ILE A 5 -7.21 -4.23 -4.94
CA ILE A 5 -8.02 -3.89 -3.78
C ILE A 5 -8.08 -2.37 -3.53
N PRO A 6 -9.26 -1.80 -3.23
CA PRO A 6 -9.35 -0.40 -2.87
C PRO A 6 -8.71 -0.12 -1.50
N PHE A 7 -7.97 0.98 -1.38
CA PHE A 7 -7.32 1.41 -0.15
C PHE A 7 -7.46 2.90 0.09
N SER A 8 -7.12 3.33 1.30
CA SER A 8 -6.84 4.73 1.63
C SER A 8 -5.55 4.85 2.44
N PHE A 9 -4.92 6.02 2.41
CA PHE A 9 -3.87 6.37 3.36
C PHE A 9 -4.51 6.90 4.65
N PRO A 10 -4.18 6.33 5.81
CA PRO A 10 -4.69 6.85 7.08
C PRO A 10 -4.13 8.25 7.36
N GLU A 11 -4.96 9.12 7.94
CA GLU A 11 -4.55 10.43 8.46
C GLU A 11 -3.86 11.35 7.42
N THR A 12 -4.22 11.22 6.14
CA THR A 12 -3.71 12.09 5.08
C THR A 12 -3.99 13.57 5.45
N TYR A 13 -2.95 14.41 5.46
CA TYR A 13 -3.03 15.83 5.88
C TYR A 13 -3.70 16.04 7.26
N GLY A 14 -3.41 15.19 8.25
CA GLY A 14 -3.97 15.33 9.61
C GLY A 14 -5.49 15.06 9.68
N GLY A 15 -6.03 14.30 8.72
CA GLY A 15 -7.46 13.97 8.62
C GLY A 15 -8.27 14.94 7.74
N LEU A 16 -7.63 15.98 7.19
CA LEU A 16 -8.27 17.00 6.34
C LEU A 16 -8.32 16.62 4.85
N ALA A 17 -7.77 15.46 4.49
CA ALA A 17 -7.90 14.90 3.16
C ALA A 17 -8.27 13.41 3.23
N GLU A 18 -9.11 12.99 2.28
CA GLU A 18 -9.35 11.58 2.02
C GLU A 18 -8.59 11.17 0.77
N THR A 19 -7.97 10.00 0.84
CA THR A 19 -7.35 9.34 -0.31
C THR A 19 -8.22 8.16 -0.72
N ASP A 20 -8.51 8.11 -2.01
CA ASP A 20 -9.18 6.98 -2.65
C ASP A 20 -8.21 6.42 -3.68
N GLY A 21 -7.89 5.14 -3.55
CA GLY A 21 -6.89 4.50 -4.38
C GLY A 21 -7.14 3.03 -4.57
N ILE A 22 -6.43 2.46 -5.53
CA ILE A 22 -6.44 1.04 -5.88
C ILE A 22 -5.01 0.53 -5.79
N ALA A 23 -4.79 -0.47 -4.95
CA ALA A 23 -3.55 -1.21 -4.90
C ALA A 23 -3.70 -2.41 -5.85
N ARG A 24 -2.74 -2.57 -6.76
CA ARG A 24 -2.67 -3.70 -7.70
C ARG A 24 -1.37 -4.46 -7.46
N PHE A 25 -1.44 -5.77 -7.51
CA PHE A 25 -0.28 -6.65 -7.46
C PHE A 25 -0.34 -7.65 -8.61
N ASP A 26 0.71 -7.73 -9.42
CA ASP A 26 0.77 -8.61 -10.60
C ASP A 26 1.60 -9.89 -10.39
N GLY A 27 2.31 -9.98 -9.26
CA GLY A 27 3.27 -11.04 -8.93
C GLY A 27 4.72 -10.55 -8.82
N GLU A 28 5.05 -9.41 -9.42
CA GLU A 28 6.39 -8.81 -9.43
C GLU A 28 6.38 -7.35 -8.93
N HIS A 29 5.27 -6.65 -9.14
CA HIS A 29 5.13 -5.24 -8.81
C HIS A 29 3.87 -4.96 -7.99
N LEU A 30 4.03 -4.11 -6.97
CA LEU A 30 2.96 -3.44 -6.27
C LEU A 30 2.74 -2.06 -6.90
N THR A 31 1.60 -1.86 -7.55
CA THR A 31 1.19 -0.56 -8.10
C THR A 31 0.14 0.09 -7.21
N LEU A 32 0.36 1.34 -6.83
CA LEU A 32 -0.56 2.17 -6.08
C LEU A 32 -1.04 3.31 -6.97
N GLU A 33 -2.29 3.26 -7.37
CA GLU A 33 -2.95 4.35 -8.08
C GLU A 33 -3.89 5.07 -7.12
N PHE A 34 -3.74 6.38 -6.96
CA PHE A 34 -4.55 7.14 -6.01
C PHE A 34 -4.66 8.61 -6.38
N GLN A 35 -5.68 9.25 -5.82
CA GLN A 35 -5.82 10.70 -5.85
C GLN A 35 -6.15 11.22 -4.45
N VAL A 36 -5.72 12.43 -4.16
CA VAL A 36 -6.04 13.11 -2.90
C VAL A 36 -7.26 14.00 -3.13
N ARG A 37 -8.28 13.88 -2.27
CA ARG A 37 -9.46 14.75 -2.25
C ARG A 37 -9.49 15.57 -0.97
N ASP A 38 -10.04 16.78 -1.05
CA ASP A 38 -10.33 17.58 0.14
C ASP A 38 -11.51 16.98 0.93
N SER A 39 -11.36 16.82 2.25
CA SER A 39 -12.41 16.23 3.11
C SER A 39 -13.60 17.18 3.37
N VAL A 40 -13.46 18.49 3.13
CA VAL A 40 -14.47 19.51 3.44
C VAL A 40 -15.41 19.75 2.26
N PHE A 41 -14.89 19.76 1.03
CA PHE A 41 -15.68 20.02 -0.18
C PHE A 41 -15.70 18.88 -1.20
N GLY A 42 -14.98 17.77 -0.97
CA GLY A 42 -14.91 16.65 -1.91
C GLY A 42 -14.22 16.98 -3.24
N VAL A 43 -13.66 18.19 -3.38
CA VAL A 43 -12.97 18.64 -4.58
C VAL A 43 -11.66 17.87 -4.71
N VAL A 44 -11.39 17.36 -5.91
CA VAL A 44 -10.15 16.68 -6.24
C VAL A 44 -8.99 17.67 -6.10
N LYS A 45 -8.06 17.38 -5.19
CA LYS A 45 -6.92 18.26 -4.87
C LYS A 45 -5.69 17.96 -5.73
N SER A 46 -5.61 16.77 -6.32
CA SER A 46 -4.47 16.34 -7.11
C SER A 46 -4.90 15.57 -8.35
N GLU A 47 -4.04 15.60 -9.36
CA GLU A 47 -4.09 14.59 -10.43
C GLU A 47 -3.97 13.18 -9.85
N VAL A 48 -4.40 12.18 -10.63
CA VAL A 48 -4.18 10.78 -10.31
C VAL A 48 -2.68 10.52 -10.33
N LYS A 49 -2.18 9.95 -9.24
CA LYS A 49 -0.79 9.52 -9.09
C LYS A 49 -0.73 8.01 -9.20
N GLU A 50 0.28 7.52 -9.91
CA GLU A 50 0.61 6.11 -9.96
C GLU A 50 2.04 5.91 -9.45
N ILE A 51 2.23 4.93 -8.58
CA ILE A 51 3.52 4.52 -8.04
C ILE A 51 3.64 3.03 -8.23
N THR A 52 4.75 2.56 -8.79
CA THR A 52 5.02 1.13 -8.97
C THR A 52 6.29 0.75 -8.22
N LEU A 53 6.18 -0.23 -7.33
CA LEU A 53 7.25 -0.75 -6.50
C LEU A 53 7.52 -2.22 -6.86
N PRO A 54 8.73 -2.56 -7.34
CA PRO A 54 9.15 -3.96 -7.47
C PRO A 54 9.17 -4.65 -6.10
N VAL A 55 8.85 -5.94 -6.04
CA VAL A 55 8.87 -6.72 -4.79
C VAL A 55 10.25 -6.74 -4.13
N GLU A 56 11.33 -6.64 -4.92
CA GLU A 56 12.71 -6.57 -4.45
C GLU A 56 13.03 -5.28 -3.70
N GLU A 57 12.24 -4.22 -3.93
CA GLU A 57 12.38 -2.96 -3.21
C GLU A 57 11.55 -2.93 -1.92
N ILE A 58 10.75 -3.95 -1.65
CA ILE A 58 9.94 -4.06 -0.43
C ILE A 58 10.73 -4.85 0.63
N ALA A 59 11.08 -4.17 1.72
CA ALA A 59 11.82 -4.76 2.83
C ALA A 59 10.94 -5.63 3.73
N THR A 60 9.72 -5.18 4.04
CA THR A 60 8.79 -5.90 4.91
C THR A 60 7.34 -5.57 4.58
N VAL A 61 6.47 -6.57 4.78
CA VAL A 61 5.01 -6.46 4.66
C VAL A 61 4.39 -7.02 5.93
N HIS A 62 3.53 -6.24 6.58
CA HIS A 62 2.82 -6.68 7.78
C HIS A 62 1.35 -6.28 7.73
N TYR A 63 0.47 -7.26 7.92
CA TYR A 63 -0.96 -7.02 8.00
C TYR A 63 -1.46 -7.09 9.44
N LYS A 64 -2.25 -6.10 9.84
CA LYS A 64 -2.95 -6.09 11.12
C LYS A 64 -4.43 -5.86 10.90
N ARG A 65 -5.24 -6.81 11.38
CA ARG A 65 -6.68 -6.69 11.44
C ARG A 65 -7.09 -5.83 12.65
N GLY A 66 -7.58 -4.64 12.39
CA GLY A 66 -8.14 -3.75 13.40
C GLY A 66 -9.64 -3.98 13.61
N ARG A 67 -10.20 -3.31 14.63
CA ARG A 67 -11.64 -3.42 14.96
C ARG A 67 -12.55 -2.81 13.87
N PHE A 68 -12.06 -1.81 13.14
CA PHE A 68 -12.82 -1.05 12.15
C PHE A 68 -12.20 -1.01 10.74
N SER A 69 -10.94 -1.41 10.60
CA SER A 69 -10.22 -1.45 9.33
C SER A 69 -9.13 -2.52 9.35
N GLY A 70 -8.72 -2.98 8.16
CA GLY A 70 -7.46 -3.71 7.96
C GLY A 70 -6.34 -2.72 7.69
N ARG A 71 -5.12 -2.95 8.19
CA ARG A 71 -3.96 -2.09 7.92
C ARG A 71 -2.81 -2.92 7.41
N LEU A 72 -2.31 -2.57 6.23
CA LEU A 72 -1.13 -3.14 5.62
C LEU A 72 0.01 -2.14 5.73
N SER A 73 0.98 -2.45 6.60
CA SER A 73 2.23 -1.70 6.72
C SER A 73 3.24 -2.24 5.72
N ILE A 74 3.82 -1.36 4.92
CA ILE A 74 4.84 -1.68 3.92
C ILE A 74 6.05 -0.82 4.19
N ARG A 75 7.23 -1.45 4.26
CA ARG A 75 8.51 -0.75 4.32
C ARG A 75 9.28 -1.03 3.04
N SER A 76 9.73 0.02 2.38
CA SER A 76 10.62 -0.06 1.21
C SER A 76 12.08 0.13 1.61
N HIS A 77 13.00 -0.39 0.79
CA HIS A 77 14.42 -0.09 0.84
C HIS A 77 14.76 1.34 0.40
N LYS A 78 13.82 2.07 -0.22
CA LYS A 78 13.99 3.44 -0.70
C LYS A 78 12.86 4.34 -0.19
N ILE A 79 13.11 5.65 -0.20
CA ILE A 79 12.07 6.64 0.06
C ILE A 79 11.20 6.79 -1.19
N VAL A 80 9.89 6.63 -1.02
CA VAL A 80 8.89 6.82 -2.08
C VAL A 80 8.21 8.18 -1.86
N GLN A 81 8.75 9.23 -2.45
CA GLN A 81 8.40 10.63 -2.12
C GLN A 81 6.96 11.00 -2.47
N GLU A 82 6.36 10.27 -3.41
CA GLU A 82 5.02 10.48 -3.92
C GLU A 82 3.94 10.02 -2.94
N ILE A 83 4.31 9.21 -1.93
CA ILE A 83 3.40 8.74 -0.88
C ILE A 83 3.22 9.83 0.19
N PRO A 84 2.00 10.36 0.38
CA PRO A 84 1.76 11.57 1.19
C PRO A 84 2.02 11.40 2.69
N VAL A 85 2.03 10.17 3.22
CA VAL A 85 2.14 9.89 4.66
C VAL A 85 3.31 8.94 5.02
N GLN A 86 4.32 8.85 4.15
CA GLN A 86 5.46 7.97 4.41
C GLN A 86 6.40 8.52 5.49
N LYS A 87 6.97 7.63 6.29
CA LYS A 87 8.03 7.95 7.27
C LYS A 87 9.17 6.97 7.10
N GLY A 88 10.33 7.44 6.65
CA GLY A 88 11.54 6.62 6.54
C GLY A 88 11.38 5.39 5.63
N GLY A 89 10.62 5.51 4.53
CA GLY A 89 10.32 4.41 3.62
C GLY A 89 9.18 3.50 4.08
N GLU A 90 8.53 3.78 5.21
CA GLU A 90 7.36 3.06 5.70
C GLU A 90 6.06 3.83 5.40
N PHE A 91 5.05 3.11 4.91
CA PHE A 91 3.71 3.64 4.68
C PHE A 91 2.63 2.58 4.96
N ILE A 92 1.40 3.04 5.14
CA ILE A 92 0.28 2.18 5.53
C ILE A 92 -0.86 2.32 4.53
N LEU A 93 -1.32 1.20 4.00
CA LEU A 93 -2.58 1.10 3.26
C LEU A 93 -3.67 0.65 4.24
N SER A 94 -4.79 1.38 4.28
CA SER A 94 -5.95 1.05 5.10
C SER A 94 -7.07 0.48 4.23
N PHE A 95 -7.62 -0.66 4.63
CA PHE A 95 -8.76 -1.29 3.98
C PHE A 95 -10.00 -1.11 4.84
N LYS A 96 -11.09 -0.63 4.22
CA LYS A 96 -12.40 -0.51 4.90
C LYS A 96 -12.85 -1.88 5.40
N ARG A 97 -13.69 -1.90 6.45
CA ARG A 97 -14.17 -3.14 7.08
C ARG A 97 -14.73 -4.17 6.09
N ARG A 98 -15.37 -3.71 5.01
CA ARG A 98 -15.92 -4.55 3.94
C ARG A 98 -14.87 -5.25 3.06
N HIS A 99 -13.63 -4.74 3.01
CA HIS A 99 -12.52 -5.28 2.21
C HIS A 99 -11.43 -5.91 3.08
N ARG A 100 -11.67 -6.11 4.38
CA ARG A 100 -10.61 -6.57 5.29
C ARG A 100 -10.15 -8.01 5.04
N ASP A 101 -11.05 -8.86 4.56
CA ASP A 101 -10.74 -10.26 4.27
C ASP A 101 -9.94 -10.32 2.96
N GLU A 102 -10.40 -9.61 1.92
CA GLU A 102 -9.65 -9.41 0.68
C GLU A 102 -8.28 -8.76 0.91
N GLY A 103 -8.18 -7.84 1.87
CA GLY A 103 -6.93 -7.14 2.20
C GLY A 103 -5.95 -7.98 2.98
N GLU A 104 -6.45 -8.92 3.78
CA GLU A 104 -5.64 -9.93 4.45
C GLU A 104 -5.03 -10.89 3.41
N GLU A 105 -5.86 -11.38 2.48
CA GLU A 105 -5.42 -12.22 1.37
C GLU A 105 -4.39 -11.50 0.48
N PHE A 106 -4.67 -10.26 0.07
CA PHE A 106 -3.73 -9.44 -0.69
C PHE A 106 -2.38 -9.31 0.02
N ALA A 107 -2.41 -9.03 1.33
CA ALA A 107 -1.20 -8.89 2.12
C ALA A 107 -0.43 -10.21 2.26
N SER A 108 -1.13 -11.34 2.42
CA SER A 108 -0.50 -12.66 2.47
C SER A 108 0.20 -13.01 1.16
N ILE A 109 -0.44 -12.75 0.02
CA ILE A 109 0.15 -13.00 -1.31
C ILE A 109 1.39 -12.12 -1.51
N LEU A 110 1.30 -10.81 -1.20
CA LEU A 110 2.42 -9.88 -1.30
C LEU A 110 3.58 -10.29 -0.37
N GLN A 111 3.28 -10.64 0.88
CA GLN A 111 4.28 -11.07 1.86
C GLN A 111 5.00 -12.35 1.43
N LEU A 112 4.28 -13.32 0.86
CA LEU A 112 4.86 -14.53 0.32
C LEU A 112 5.87 -14.18 -0.78
N ARG A 113 5.49 -13.32 -1.73
CA ARG A 113 6.39 -12.94 -2.82
C ARG A 113 7.63 -12.18 -2.35
N VAL A 114 7.47 -11.25 -1.41
CA VAL A 114 8.61 -10.53 -0.81
C VAL A 114 9.55 -11.51 -0.10
N SER A 115 9.01 -12.52 0.57
CA SER A 115 9.81 -13.54 1.25
C SER A 115 10.58 -14.42 0.26
N GLU A 116 9.95 -14.83 -0.84
CA GLU A 116 10.60 -15.56 -1.93
C GLU A 116 11.73 -14.74 -2.58
N ALA A 117 11.50 -13.46 -2.88
CA ALA A 117 12.51 -12.57 -3.44
C ALA A 117 13.72 -12.43 -2.50
N LYS A 118 13.47 -12.31 -1.19
CA LYS A 118 14.53 -12.25 -0.18
C LYS A 118 15.34 -13.54 -0.10
N LEU A 119 14.70 -14.70 -0.16
CA LEU A 119 15.40 -15.99 -0.16
C LEU A 119 16.30 -16.14 -1.38
N ARG A 120 15.79 -15.83 -2.59
CA ARG A 120 16.61 -15.88 -3.82
C ARG A 120 17.83 -14.98 -3.75
N ARG A 121 17.71 -13.81 -3.13
CA ARG A 121 18.83 -12.90 -2.93
C ARG A 121 19.90 -13.49 -2.00
N LEU A 122 19.49 -14.19 -0.93
CA LEU A 122 20.41 -14.85 0.00
C LEU A 122 21.08 -16.08 -0.59
N GLU A 123 20.41 -16.80 -1.50
CA GLU A 123 20.96 -17.98 -2.19
C GLU A 123 21.90 -17.61 -3.36
N GLY A 124 21.78 -16.40 -3.89
CA GLY A 124 22.63 -15.86 -4.96
C GLY A 124 23.86 -15.07 -4.48
N GLU A 125 24.05 -14.96 -3.16
CA GLU A 125 25.23 -14.40 -2.47
C GLU A 125 26.15 -15.53 -2.00
#